data_AF-A0A5M6IX25-F1
#
_entry.id   AF-A0A5M6IX25-F1
#
_cell.length_a   1.000
_cell.length_b   1.000
_cell.length_c   1.000
_cell.angle_alpha   90.00
_cell.angle_beta   90.00
_cell.angle_gamma   90.00
#
_symmetry.space_group_name_H-M   'P 1'
#
loop_
_entity.id
_entity.type
_entity.pdbx_description
1 polymer ?
#
loop_
_entity_poly.entity_id
_entity_poly.type
_entity_poly.pdbx_seq_one_letter_code
_entity_poly.pdbx_strand_id
1 'polypeptide(L)'
;MRPVLRQLQRPARRRHGGVLRNRDGAGLRHGGTQHSAKAPSQRQLRVAEEIRHVLAGVFGRGEIRDPDLTDVAITVTEVRVSPDLKHATAFVVRLGRSDIAEKLPALKRAAPFLRGQLAHALRLRYAPELHFQVDTSLDNAMHIDALLHSPEVERDLGSTRNG
;
A
#
# COMPACT_ATOMS: atom_id res chain seq x y z
N MET A 1 -26.80 -39.63 48.96
CA MET A 1 -27.97 -40.54 48.88
C MET A 1 -28.49 -40.54 47.44
N ARG A 2 -28.55 -41.71 46.79
CA ARG A 2 -29.11 -41.95 45.43
C ARG A 2 -30.66 -41.88 45.52
N PRO A 3 -31.47 -41.63 44.46
CA PRO A 3 -31.64 -42.58 43.33
C PRO A 3 -31.99 -41.92 41.95
N VAL A 4 -31.62 -42.44 40.76
CA VAL A 4 -32.10 -43.58 39.94
C VAL A 4 -32.87 -43.12 38.68
N LEU A 5 -32.35 -43.58 37.52
CA LEU A 5 -32.97 -44.05 36.26
C LEU A 5 -34.35 -43.52 35.82
N ARG A 6 -34.54 -43.31 34.51
CA ARG A 6 -34.93 -44.32 33.48
C ARG A 6 -35.57 -43.62 32.27
N GLN A 7 -34.91 -43.65 31.11
CA GLN A 7 -35.31 -44.33 29.85
C GLN A 7 -36.55 -43.82 29.08
N LEU A 8 -36.26 -43.52 27.81
CA LEU A 8 -36.95 -43.92 26.56
C LEU A 8 -38.47 -43.69 26.43
N GLN A 9 -38.87 -43.02 25.34
CA GLN A 9 -39.38 -43.70 24.12
C GLN A 9 -39.50 -42.74 22.92
N ARG A 10 -39.18 -43.27 21.72
CA ARG A 10 -39.29 -42.70 20.36
C ARG A 10 -40.78 -42.79 19.89
N PRO A 11 -41.19 -42.69 18.60
CA PRO A 11 -40.56 -42.16 17.36
C PRO A 11 -41.53 -41.30 16.49
N ALA A 12 -41.04 -40.72 15.38
CA ALA A 12 -41.81 -40.67 14.13
C ALA A 12 -40.88 -40.45 12.91
N ARG A 13 -40.81 -41.46 12.04
CA ARG A 13 -40.33 -41.36 10.65
C ARG A 13 -41.54 -41.43 9.72
N ARG A 14 -41.56 -40.58 8.69
CA ARG A 14 -42.17 -40.72 7.33
C ARG A 14 -42.30 -39.30 6.75
N ARG A 15 -42.15 -38.98 5.47
CA ARG A 15 -41.72 -39.63 4.21
C ARG A 15 -41.76 -38.52 3.12
N HIS A 16 -41.04 -38.73 2.00
CA HIS A 16 -41.13 -38.02 0.71
C HIS A 16 -40.68 -36.54 0.70
N GLY A 17 -40.06 -35.95 -0.33
CA GLY A 17 -39.66 -36.34 -1.68
C GLY A 17 -39.18 -35.05 -2.40
N GLY A 18 -38.45 -35.18 -3.52
CA GLY A 18 -37.99 -34.05 -4.36
C GLY A 18 -36.45 -34.01 -4.47
N VAL A 19 -35.84 -34.66 -5.45
CA VAL A 19 -35.63 -34.23 -6.85
C VAL A 19 -34.82 -32.93 -6.95
N LEU A 20 -33.70 -33.08 -7.65
CA LEU A 20 -32.66 -32.13 -8.05
C LEU A 20 -33.13 -30.69 -8.30
N ARG A 21 -32.26 -29.72 -7.95
CA ARG A 21 -32.02 -28.49 -8.73
C ARG A 21 -30.65 -27.87 -8.41
N ASN A 22 -29.83 -27.81 -9.45
CA ASN A 22 -28.73 -26.88 -9.77
C ASN A 22 -27.70 -26.50 -8.70
N ARG A 23 -26.53 -27.14 -8.80
CA ARG A 23 -25.25 -26.45 -8.69
C ARG A 23 -25.10 -25.64 -9.97
N ASP A 24 -25.00 -24.32 -9.86
CA ASP A 24 -24.24 -23.40 -10.72
C ASP A 24 -24.62 -21.97 -10.34
N GLY A 25 -23.61 -21.16 -9.99
CA GLY A 25 -23.80 -19.77 -9.60
C GLY A 25 -23.13 -19.40 -8.28
N ALA A 26 -21.86 -19.75 -8.10
CA ALA A 26 -21.00 -19.08 -7.13
C ALA A 26 -20.84 -17.61 -7.58
N GLY A 27 -21.77 -16.77 -7.14
CA GLY A 27 -21.71 -15.33 -7.31
C GLY A 27 -20.49 -14.79 -6.59
N LEU A 28 -19.44 -14.51 -7.35
CA LEU A 28 -18.28 -13.74 -6.93
C LEU A 28 -18.74 -12.35 -6.48
N ARG A 29 -19.06 -12.24 -5.19
CA ARG A 29 -19.23 -10.95 -4.50
C ARG A 29 -17.84 -10.37 -4.22
N HIS A 30 -17.15 -9.93 -5.26
CA HIS A 30 -16.06 -8.96 -5.11
C HIS A 30 -16.66 -7.55 -5.19
N GLY A 31 -17.40 -7.18 -4.15
CA GLY A 31 -17.77 -5.79 -3.88
C GLY A 31 -16.58 -5.06 -3.26
N GLY A 32 -15.49 -4.92 -4.02
CA GLY A 32 -14.45 -3.97 -3.68
C GLY A 32 -15.01 -2.58 -3.93
N THR A 33 -15.38 -1.87 -2.87
CA THR A 33 -15.74 -0.46 -2.94
C THR A 33 -14.51 0.28 -3.48
N GLN A 34 -14.52 0.56 -4.79
CA GLN A 34 -13.64 1.54 -5.40
C GLN A 34 -13.97 2.87 -4.72
N HIS A 35 -13.27 3.19 -3.64
CA HIS A 35 -13.23 4.56 -3.14
C HIS A 35 -12.64 5.37 -4.29
N SER A 36 -13.49 6.05 -5.05
CA SER A 36 -13.04 7.12 -5.95
C SER A 36 -12.19 8.04 -5.08
N ALA A 37 -10.88 7.98 -5.26
CA ALA A 37 -9.94 8.67 -4.39
C ALA A 37 -10.15 10.17 -4.64
N LYS A 38 -10.97 10.78 -3.79
CA LYS A 38 -11.12 12.24 -3.75
C LYS A 38 -9.71 12.82 -3.69
N ALA A 39 -9.45 13.82 -4.54
CA ALA A 39 -8.16 14.50 -4.57
C ALA A 39 -7.75 14.90 -3.14
N PRO A 40 -6.45 14.77 -2.80
CA PRO A 40 -5.97 15.06 -1.46
C PRO A 40 -6.30 16.51 -1.09
N SER A 41 -6.73 16.71 0.15
CA SER A 41 -6.98 18.05 0.68
C SER A 41 -5.67 18.85 0.80
N GLN A 42 -5.77 20.19 0.80
CA GLN A 42 -4.63 21.08 1.04
C GLN A 42 -3.90 20.75 2.35
N ARG A 43 -4.66 20.33 3.37
CA ARG A 43 -4.09 19.89 4.65
C ARG A 43 -3.28 18.61 4.52
N GLN A 44 -3.74 17.63 3.73
CA GLN A 44 -2.98 16.40 3.46
C GLN A 44 -1.69 16.72 2.70
N LEU A 45 -1.76 17.56 1.66
CA LEU A 45 -0.59 17.96 0.88
C LEU A 45 0.45 18.67 1.75
N ARG A 46 0.02 19.60 2.60
CA ARG A 46 0.93 20.29 3.54
C ARG A 46 1.62 19.30 4.48
N VAL A 47 0.86 18.39 5.09
CA VAL A 47 1.40 17.41 6.03
C VAL A 47 2.31 16.40 5.33
N ALA A 48 1.97 15.98 4.11
CA ALA A 48 2.84 15.14 3.28
C ALA A 48 4.21 15.79 3.06
N GLU A 49 4.23 17.07 2.68
CA GLU A 49 5.49 17.80 2.47
C GLU A 49 6.28 18.01 3.76
N GLU A 50 5.62 18.33 4.88
CA GLU A 50 6.28 18.42 6.19
C GLU A 50 6.95 17.08 6.56
N ILE A 51 6.25 15.95 6.39
CA ILE A 51 6.80 14.61 6.63
C ILE A 51 7.98 14.35 5.70
N ARG A 52 7.81 14.59 4.40
CA ARG A 52 8.86 14.38 3.38
C ARG A 52 10.13 15.14 3.74
N HIS A 53 10.00 16.41 4.15
CA HIS A 53 11.13 17.25 4.55
C HIS A 53 11.85 16.71 5.78
N VAL A 54 11.12 16.29 6.82
CA VAL A 54 11.72 15.71 8.03
C VAL A 54 12.46 14.42 7.68
N LEU A 55 11.84 13.51 6.93
CA LEU A 55 12.46 12.25 6.54
C LEU A 55 13.71 12.48 5.69
N ALA A 56 13.65 13.37 4.70
CA ALA A 56 14.81 13.73 3.87
C ALA A 56 15.97 14.27 4.73
N GLY A 57 15.68 15.10 5.74
CA GLY A 57 16.68 15.60 6.67
C GLY A 57 17.32 14.49 7.51
N VAL A 58 16.51 13.57 8.04
CA VAL A 58 17.01 12.44 8.86
C VAL A 58 17.89 11.50 8.02
N PHE A 59 17.45 11.14 6.81
CA PHE A 59 18.23 10.30 5.90
C PHE A 59 19.53 10.99 5.48
N GLY A 60 19.48 12.28 5.13
CA GLY A 60 20.65 13.04 4.70
C GLY A 60 21.74 13.21 5.77
N ARG A 61 21.36 13.17 7.06
CA ARG A 61 22.31 13.27 8.19
C ARG A 61 22.81 11.92 8.70
N GLY A 62 22.28 10.80 8.21
CA GLY A 62 22.71 9.47 8.63
C GLY A 62 22.38 9.14 10.09
N GLU A 63 21.28 9.68 10.64
CA GLU A 63 20.93 9.50 12.07
C GLU A 63 20.39 8.11 12.41
N ILE A 64 20.10 7.28 11.40
CA ILE A 64 19.48 5.97 11.57
C ILE A 64 20.53 4.94 11.99
N ARG A 65 20.35 4.40 13.19
CA ARG A 65 21.21 3.35 13.76
C ARG A 65 20.71 1.96 13.36
N ASP A 66 20.79 1.65 12.07
CA ASP A 66 20.55 0.30 11.55
C ASP A 66 21.72 -0.08 10.61
N PRO A 67 22.42 -1.20 10.86
CA PRO A 67 23.53 -1.64 10.02
C PRO A 67 23.19 -1.76 8.54
N ASP A 68 21.95 -2.15 8.21
CA ASP A 68 21.51 -2.34 6.82
C ASP A 68 21.29 -1.00 6.08
N LEU A 69 21.26 0.12 6.83
CA LEU A 69 20.99 1.47 6.34
C LEU A 69 22.17 2.44 6.49
N THR A 70 23.25 2.06 7.17
CA THR A 70 24.34 2.97 7.57
C THR A 70 25.02 3.65 6.37
N ASP A 71 25.20 2.94 5.26
CA ASP A 71 25.83 3.47 4.02
C ASP A 71 24.86 3.51 2.84
N VAL A 72 23.57 3.67 3.13
CA VAL A 72 22.51 3.69 2.10
C VAL A 72 22.00 5.12 1.94
N ALA A 73 22.34 5.74 0.80
CA ALA A 73 21.79 7.03 0.42
C ALA A 73 20.33 6.89 -0.04
N ILE A 74 19.38 7.09 0.87
CA ILE A 74 17.94 7.01 0.63
C ILE A 74 17.38 8.38 0.30
N THR A 75 16.58 8.46 -0.76
CA THR A 75 15.81 9.65 -1.14
C THR A 75 14.32 9.38 -1.00
N VAL A 76 13.58 10.32 -0.40
CA VAL A 76 12.12 10.28 -0.35
C VAL A 76 11.56 11.12 -1.49
N THR A 77 10.94 10.48 -2.47
CA THR A 77 10.42 11.14 -3.68
C THR A 77 9.04 11.73 -3.45
N GLU A 78 8.16 10.99 -2.77
CA GLU A 78 6.79 11.40 -2.46
C GLU A 78 6.38 10.89 -1.06
N VAL A 79 5.45 11.59 -0.41
CA VAL A 79 4.72 11.06 0.74
C VAL A 79 3.22 11.17 0.46
N ARG A 80 2.48 10.09 0.66
CA ARG A 80 1.00 10.08 0.63
C ARG A 80 0.45 9.90 2.02
N VAL A 81 -0.56 10.69 2.37
CA VAL A 81 -1.16 10.70 3.71
C VAL A 81 -2.65 10.38 3.62
N SER A 82 -3.12 9.48 4.49
CA SER A 82 -4.53 9.12 4.57
C SER A 82 -5.41 10.34 4.90
N PRO A 83 -6.70 10.38 4.50
CA PRO A 83 -7.58 11.52 4.79
C PRO A 83 -7.72 11.86 6.27
N ASP A 84 -7.59 10.88 7.16
CA ASP A 84 -7.61 11.05 8.61
C ASP A 84 -6.25 11.40 9.23
N LEU A 85 -5.21 11.52 8.39
CA LEU A 85 -3.81 11.76 8.74
C LEU A 85 -3.17 10.75 9.69
N LYS A 86 -3.74 9.56 9.83
CA LYS A 86 -3.19 8.53 10.73
C LYS A 86 -2.12 7.67 10.08
N HIS A 87 -2.09 7.59 8.76
CA HIS A 87 -1.13 6.79 8.00
C HIS A 87 -0.42 7.65 6.98
N ALA A 88 0.89 7.45 6.85
CA ALA A 88 1.72 8.07 5.83
C ALA A 88 2.56 7.00 5.12
N THR A 89 2.52 6.98 3.80
CA THR A 89 3.36 6.12 2.96
C THR A 89 4.41 6.99 2.30
N ALA A 90 5.68 6.74 2.62
CA ALA A 90 6.83 7.37 1.99
C ALA A 90 7.31 6.51 0.81
N PHE A 91 7.36 7.11 -0.37
CA PHE A 91 7.94 6.51 -1.57
C PHE A 91 9.43 6.83 -1.60
N VAL A 92 10.24 5.77 -1.74
CA VAL A 92 11.69 5.87 -1.58
C VAL A 92 12.44 5.23 -2.74
N VAL A 93 13.61 5.81 -3.01
CA VAL A 93 14.61 5.28 -3.93
C VAL A 93 15.98 5.30 -3.26
N ARG A 94 16.90 4.48 -3.76
CA ARG A 94 18.32 4.58 -3.41
C ARG A 94 19.04 5.35 -4.50
N LEU A 95 19.90 6.28 -4.09
CA LEU A 95 20.68 7.04 -5.06
C LEU A 95 21.72 6.13 -5.73
N GLY A 96 21.72 6.10 -7.06
CA GLY A 96 22.70 5.38 -7.88
C GLY A 96 22.55 3.85 -7.91
N ARG A 97 21.50 3.28 -7.32
CA ARG A 97 21.25 1.82 -7.29
C ARG A 97 19.76 1.51 -7.27
N SER A 98 19.39 0.36 -7.85
CA SER A 98 18.00 -0.13 -7.93
C SER A 98 17.63 -1.20 -6.87
N ASP A 99 18.40 -1.30 -5.78
CA ASP A 99 18.25 -2.34 -4.74
C ASP A 99 17.46 -1.87 -3.49
N ILE A 100 16.72 -0.76 -3.57
CA ILE A 100 16.00 -0.18 -2.43
C ILE A 100 14.93 -1.13 -1.85
N ALA A 101 14.37 -2.03 -2.67
CA ALA A 101 13.38 -3.01 -2.23
C ALA A 101 13.93 -3.93 -1.12
N GLU A 102 15.22 -4.30 -1.20
CA GLU A 102 15.91 -5.13 -0.20
C GLU A 102 16.08 -4.41 1.14
N LYS A 103 15.95 -3.08 1.14
CA LYS A 103 16.12 -2.22 2.33
C LYS A 103 14.79 -1.89 3.02
N LEU A 104 13.65 -2.25 2.43
CA LEU A 104 12.33 -2.03 3.06
C LEU A 104 12.19 -2.67 4.45
N PRO A 105 12.68 -3.91 4.72
CA PRO A 105 12.63 -4.48 6.06
C PRO A 105 13.39 -3.66 7.09
N ALA A 106 14.55 -3.11 6.72
CA ALA A 106 15.35 -2.26 7.59
C ALA A 106 14.66 -0.90 7.83
N LEU A 107 14.09 -0.30 6.79
CA LEU A 107 13.27 0.92 6.93
C LEU A 107 12.07 0.69 7.86
N LYS A 108 11.42 -0.47 7.78
CA LYS A 108 10.34 -0.85 8.70
C LYS A 108 10.82 -0.94 10.15
N ARG A 109 12.03 -1.46 10.41
CA ARG A 109 12.64 -1.45 11.76
C ARG A 109 12.96 -0.03 12.24
N ALA A 110 13.38 0.85 11.34
CA ALA A 110 13.65 2.26 11.65
C ALA A 110 12.37 3.11 11.83
N ALA A 111 11.20 2.62 11.40
CA ALA A 111 9.95 3.37 11.42
C ALA A 111 9.57 3.97 12.79
N PRO A 112 9.74 3.27 13.94
CA PRO A 112 9.44 3.86 15.25
C PRO A 112 10.33 5.06 15.60
N PHE A 113 11.62 4.98 15.27
CA PHE A 113 12.56 6.09 15.45
C PHE A 113 12.17 7.28 14.57
N LEU A 114 11.90 7.04 13.28
CA LEU A 114 11.47 8.07 12.33
C LEU A 114 10.14 8.71 12.75
N ARG A 115 9.19 7.91 13.24
CA ARG A 115 7.93 8.40 13.79
C ARG A 115 8.16 9.29 15.02
N GLY A 116 9.16 9.00 15.84
CA GLY A 116 9.61 9.88 16.94
C GLY A 116 10.09 11.24 16.42
N GLN A 117 10.93 11.25 15.37
CA GLN A 117 11.36 12.50 14.73
C GLN A 117 10.18 13.31 14.17
N LEU A 118 9.22 12.62 13.54
CA LEU A 118 7.97 13.25 13.08
C LEU A 118 7.15 13.82 14.22
N ALA A 119 7.05 13.14 15.36
CA ALA A 119 6.30 13.63 16.52
C ALA A 119 6.88 14.93 17.10
N HIS A 120 8.20 15.13 17.01
CA HIS A 120 8.85 16.36 17.44
C HIS A 120 8.69 17.49 16.41
N ALA A 121 8.69 17.18 15.13
CA ALA A 121 8.68 18.18 14.06
C ALA A 121 7.26 18.63 13.64
N LEU A 122 6.28 17.71 13.64
CA LEU A 122 4.93 17.98 13.15
C LEU A 122 4.04 18.60 14.24
N ARG A 123 3.26 19.62 13.86
CA ARG A 123 2.23 20.22 14.73
C ARG A 123 0.91 19.44 14.64
N LEU A 124 0.96 18.13 14.90
CA LEU A 124 -0.19 17.23 14.86
C LEU A 124 -0.46 16.64 16.26
N ARG A 125 -1.72 16.27 16.52
CA ARG A 125 -2.10 15.58 17.77
C ARG A 125 -1.41 14.22 17.89
N TYR A 126 -1.20 13.54 16.76
CA TYR A 126 -0.52 12.25 16.67
C TYR A 126 0.39 12.23 15.44
N ALA A 127 1.58 11.66 15.58
CA ALA A 127 2.42 11.34 14.43
C ALA A 127 1.83 10.13 13.69
N PRO A 128 1.68 10.21 12.35
CA PRO A 128 1.14 9.11 11.56
C PRO A 128 2.00 7.87 11.67
N GLU A 129 1.38 6.71 11.51
CA GLU A 129 2.10 5.46 11.26
C GLU A 129 2.79 5.55 9.90
N LEU A 130 4.08 5.22 9.87
CA LEU A 130 4.91 5.39 8.70
C LEU A 130 5.11 4.05 7.98
N HIS A 131 4.78 4.04 6.69
CA HIS A 131 4.99 2.93 5.78
C HIS A 131 5.96 3.34 4.67
N PHE A 132 6.64 2.37 4.07
CA PHE A 132 7.60 2.61 2.99
C PHE A 132 7.25 1.79 1.76
N GLN A 133 7.39 2.40 0.59
CA GLN A 133 7.21 1.75 -0.70
C GLN A 133 8.31 2.19 -1.66
N VAL A 134 8.69 1.32 -2.58
CA VAL A 134 9.60 1.69 -3.67
C VAL A 134 8.87 2.63 -4.61
N ASP A 135 9.53 3.70 -5.02
CA ASP A 135 9.03 4.52 -6.12
C ASP A 135 9.41 3.88 -7.46
N THR A 136 8.42 3.38 -8.20
CA THR A 136 8.59 2.81 -9.54
C THR A 136 8.15 3.77 -10.65
N SER A 137 7.85 5.03 -10.32
CA SER A 137 7.30 6.00 -11.27
C SER A 137 8.29 6.31 -12.39
N LEU A 138 9.60 6.38 -12.07
CA LEU A 138 10.65 6.61 -13.06
C LEU A 138 10.81 5.42 -14.01
N ASP A 139 10.87 4.20 -13.48
CA ASP A 139 10.97 2.99 -14.29
C ASP A 139 9.79 2.85 -15.25
N ASN A 140 8.58 3.17 -14.77
CA ASN A 140 7.38 3.16 -15.57
C ASN A 140 7.40 4.26 -16.65
N ALA A 141 7.87 5.46 -16.33
CA ALA A 141 8.01 6.54 -17.30
C ALA A 141 9.00 6.15 -18.42
N MET A 142 10.14 5.55 -18.07
CA MET A 142 11.11 5.05 -19.07
C MET A 142 10.54 3.92 -19.92
N HIS A 143 9.77 3.01 -19.33
CA HIS A 143 9.12 1.94 -20.07
C HIS A 143 8.09 2.48 -21.07
N ILE A 144 7.25 3.43 -20.65
CA ILE A 144 6.29 4.10 -21.53
C ILE A 144 7.03 4.83 -22.66
N ASP A 145 8.08 5.59 -22.33
CA ASP A 145 8.88 6.32 -23.32
C ASP A 145 9.49 5.38 -24.37
N ALA A 146 10.03 4.24 -23.95
CA ALA A 146 10.56 3.23 -24.85
C ALA A 146 9.47 2.61 -25.76
N LEU A 147 8.26 2.39 -25.24
CA LEU A 147 7.13 1.89 -26.03
C LEU A 147 6.64 2.92 -27.05
N LEU A 148 6.59 4.21 -26.67
CA LEU A 148 6.17 5.30 -27.55
C LEU A 148 7.12 5.49 -28.73
N HIS A 149 8.43 5.28 -28.53
CA HIS A 149 9.46 5.34 -29.57
C HIS A 149 9.68 4.00 -30.28
N SER A 150 8.81 3.01 -30.07
CA SER A 150 8.93 1.74 -30.79
C SER A 150 8.57 1.92 -32.28
N PRO A 151 9.27 1.25 -33.20
CA PRO A 151 9.00 1.36 -34.64
C PRO A 151 7.58 0.97 -35.04
N GLU A 152 6.90 0.17 -34.21
CA GLU A 152 5.51 -0.23 -34.42
C GLU A 152 4.55 0.94 -34.15
N VAL A 153 4.76 1.67 -33.06
CA VAL A 153 3.94 2.83 -32.68
C VAL A 153 4.21 4.04 -33.57
N GLU A 154 5.46 4.29 -33.96
CA GLU A 154 5.81 5.42 -34.85
C GLU A 154 5.13 5.34 -36.24
N ARG A 155 4.96 4.14 -36.79
CA ARG A 155 4.32 3.93 -38.10
C ARG A 155 2.83 4.30 -38.10
N ASP A 156 2.13 4.04 -37.00
CA ASP A 156 0.71 4.35 -36.88
C ASP A 156 0.46 5.86 -36.76
N LEU A 157 1.37 6.61 -36.13
CA LEU A 157 1.32 8.07 -36.02
C LEU A 157 1.61 8.79 -37.35
N GLY A 158 2.38 8.17 -38.26
CA GLY A 158 2.65 8.70 -39.60
C GLY A 158 1.49 8.58 -40.58
N SER A 159 0.53 7.70 -40.30
CA SER A 159 -0.56 7.33 -41.21
C SER A 159 -1.77 8.29 -41.17
N THR A 160 -1.87 9.17 -40.16
CA THR A 160 -3.03 10.06 -39.94
C THR A 160 -2.89 11.45 -40.56
N ARG A 161 -1.80 11.76 -41.29
CA ARG A 161 -1.54 13.11 -41.83
C ARG A 161 -1.87 13.30 -43.32
N ASN A 162 -2.59 12.37 -43.95
CA ASN A 162 -3.06 12.49 -45.33
C ASN A 162 -4.54 12.13 -45.43
N GLY A 163 -5.40 13.14 -45.45
CA GLY A 163 -6.86 13.03 -45.64
C GLY A 163 -7.51 14.40 -45.64
#